data_AF-A0A3N0Z248-F1
#
_entry.id   AF-A0A3N0Z248-F1
#
_cell.length_a   1.000
_cell.length_b   1.000
_cell.length_c   1.000
_cell.angle_alpha   90.00
_cell.angle_beta   90.00
_cell.angle_gamma   90.00
#
_symmetry.space_group_name_H-M   'P 1'
#
loop_
_entity.id
_entity.type
_entity.pdbx_description
1 polymer ?
#
loop_
_entity_poly.entity_id
_entity_poly.type
_entity_poly.pdbx_seq_one_letter_code
_entity_poly.pdbx_strand_id
1 'polypeptide(L)'
;MDGKLFRVLSRAVEELDLEWAPPEEPTRSCLDEWFLPGRRQPPCQRAAPFFPEVHDELTKWWRAPYSARLCTTNSTALTSVDGSQEKGFEQMLPLDEAVAAQLCPPTAVRWKNKQAIPSNPCKTTSALAGRAYSSAGQAGSALHTMAIFQVFQAKLLHSLDESGTDTPTFRELYSATDLALRTTKATAQAIGRSMASQVVLECHLWLNHTEIKEADKVAFLEAPVSPAALDPP
;
A
#
# COMPACT_ATOMS: atom_id res chain seq x y z
N MET A 1 15.45 -5.87 -17.78
CA MET A 1 15.10 -4.48 -18.05
C MET A 1 15.24 -4.10 -19.52
N ASP A 2 14.43 -3.14 -19.92
CA ASP A 2 14.30 -2.50 -21.23
C ASP A 2 15.64 -1.82 -21.43
N GLY A 3 16.24 -1.87 -22.62
CA GLY A 3 17.51 -1.15 -22.81
C GLY A 3 17.40 0.32 -22.41
N LYS A 4 16.18 0.88 -22.47
CA LYS A 4 15.88 2.25 -22.08
C LYS A 4 15.33 2.41 -20.65
N LEU A 5 14.56 1.47 -20.09
CA LEU A 5 14.22 1.40 -18.64
C LEU A 5 15.50 1.21 -17.83
N PHE A 6 16.36 0.27 -18.22
CA PHE A 6 17.68 0.10 -17.64
C PHE A 6 18.50 1.39 -17.75
N ARG A 7 18.47 2.09 -18.89
CA ARG A 7 19.16 3.38 -19.04
C ARG A 7 18.56 4.47 -18.15
N VAL A 8 17.24 4.62 -18.11
CA VAL A 8 16.53 5.62 -17.28
C VAL A 8 16.77 5.33 -15.82
N LEU A 9 16.71 4.07 -15.42
CA LEU A 9 16.96 3.63 -14.07
C LEU A 9 18.45 3.71 -13.68
N SER A 10 19.39 3.37 -14.56
CA SER A 10 20.83 3.57 -14.32
C SER A 10 21.14 5.04 -14.14
N ARG A 11 20.52 5.90 -14.97
CA ARG A 11 20.65 7.35 -14.82
C ARG A 11 19.97 7.85 -13.55
N ALA A 12 18.80 7.34 -13.20
CA ALA A 12 18.12 7.70 -11.95
C ALA A 12 18.94 7.25 -10.73
N VAL A 13 19.55 6.06 -10.78
CA VAL A 13 20.44 5.53 -9.75
C VAL A 13 21.70 6.39 -9.62
N GLU A 14 22.30 6.84 -10.73
CA GLU A 14 23.45 7.74 -10.72
C GLU A 14 23.10 9.14 -10.20
N GLU A 15 21.97 9.71 -10.61
CA GLU A 15 21.50 11.04 -10.16
C GLU A 15 21.04 11.04 -8.69
N LEU A 16 20.63 9.88 -8.16
CA LEU A 16 20.18 9.69 -6.77
C LEU A 16 21.26 9.07 -5.86
N ASP A 17 22.48 8.82 -6.37
CA ASP A 17 23.61 8.22 -5.66
C ASP A 17 23.30 6.84 -5.02
N LEU A 18 22.67 5.95 -5.80
CA LEU A 18 22.27 4.60 -5.40
C LEU A 18 23.21 3.53 -6.04
N GLU A 19 23.34 2.33 -5.46
CA GLU A 19 24.13 1.23 -6.06
C GLU A 19 23.27 0.24 -6.89
N TRP A 20 23.54 0.04 -8.20
CA TRP A 20 22.82 -0.95 -9.05
C TRP A 20 23.52 -1.46 -10.37
N ALA A 21 23.12 -2.63 -10.94
CA ALA A 21 23.64 -3.24 -12.19
C ALA A 21 22.59 -4.01 -13.09
N PRO A 22 22.74 -4.10 -14.46
CA PRO A 22 21.68 -4.50 -15.44
C PRO A 22 21.34 -5.99 -15.62
N PRO A 23 20.06 -6.30 -15.96
CA PRO A 23 19.71 -7.43 -16.85
C PRO A 23 18.62 -7.11 -17.91
N GLU A 24 18.26 -8.08 -18.78
CA GLU A 24 17.30 -8.01 -19.93
C GLU A 24 15.81 -8.35 -19.58
N GLU A 25 14.81 -8.25 -20.48
CA GLU A 25 13.33 -8.07 -20.20
C GLU A 25 12.23 -8.53 -21.25
N PRO A 26 10.91 -8.46 -20.88
CA PRO A 26 9.62 -8.89 -21.53
C PRO A 26 8.42 -7.86 -21.74
N THR A 27 7.41 -8.15 -22.60
CA THR A 27 6.15 -7.40 -23.09
C THR A 27 4.95 -7.81 -22.22
N ARG A 28 3.78 -7.13 -22.16
CA ARG A 28 3.39 -5.75 -21.73
C ARG A 28 1.86 -5.54 -21.77
N SER A 29 1.39 -4.60 -20.94
CA SER A 29 0.05 -4.11 -20.54
C SER A 29 -0.20 -2.68 -21.05
N CYS A 30 -1.36 -2.04 -20.81
CA CYS A 30 -1.64 -0.63 -21.18
C CYS A 30 -1.15 0.42 -20.16
N LEU A 31 -0.80 -0.02 -18.95
CA LEU A 31 0.12 0.70 -18.06
C LEU A 31 1.55 0.62 -18.57
N ASP A 32 1.80 -0.33 -19.46
CA ASP A 32 3.07 -0.46 -20.11
C ASP A 32 2.95 0.27 -21.46
N GLU A 33 4.02 0.96 -21.87
CA GLU A 33 4.14 1.60 -23.20
C GLU A 33 3.36 2.91 -23.44
N TRP A 34 3.99 4.02 -23.06
CA TRP A 34 3.77 5.31 -23.75
C TRP A 34 5.00 5.77 -24.53
N PHE A 35 6.20 5.35 -24.12
CA PHE A 35 7.47 5.82 -24.69
C PHE A 35 8.52 4.72 -24.97
N LEU A 36 8.17 3.45 -24.72
CA LEU A 36 9.05 2.29 -24.81
C LEU A 36 8.37 1.17 -25.64
N PRO A 37 9.05 0.38 -26.50
CA PRO A 37 8.49 -0.69 -27.39
C PRO A 37 8.70 -2.17 -26.92
N GLY A 38 7.71 -3.06 -27.11
CA GLY A 38 7.45 -4.31 -26.33
C GLY A 38 8.51 -5.43 -26.27
N ARG A 39 8.55 -6.27 -25.21
CA ARG A 39 9.61 -7.30 -24.96
C ARG A 39 9.22 -8.83 -24.79
N ARG A 40 10.06 -9.86 -24.63
CA ARG A 40 9.59 -11.26 -24.25
C ARG A 40 10.35 -11.87 -23.04
N GLN A 41 9.77 -12.78 -22.24
CA GLN A 41 10.32 -13.37 -20.97
C GLN A 41 10.95 -14.76 -21.18
N PRO A 42 11.75 -15.35 -20.25
CA PRO A 42 12.90 -14.82 -19.45
C PRO A 42 14.13 -15.80 -19.44
N PRO A 43 15.26 -15.49 -18.74
CA PRO A 43 15.50 -16.12 -17.41
C PRO A 43 16.14 -15.21 -16.32
N CYS A 44 15.75 -15.47 -15.06
CA CYS A 44 16.23 -14.95 -13.75
C CYS A 44 16.30 -13.41 -13.53
N GLN A 45 15.27 -12.85 -12.89
CA GLN A 45 15.14 -11.42 -12.60
C GLN A 45 15.92 -11.01 -11.34
N ARG A 46 16.75 -9.96 -11.42
CA ARG A 46 17.32 -9.27 -10.25
C ARG A 46 16.36 -8.17 -9.76
N ALA A 47 16.32 -7.96 -8.44
CA ALA A 47 15.48 -6.95 -7.81
C ALA A 47 15.94 -5.51 -8.13
N ALA A 48 15.00 -4.57 -8.07
CA ALA A 48 15.25 -3.13 -8.16
C ALA A 48 16.06 -2.62 -6.96
N PRO A 49 16.79 -1.48 -7.09
CA PRO A 49 17.57 -0.91 -6.00
C PRO A 49 16.66 -0.48 -4.84
N PHE A 50 17.20 -0.53 -3.63
CA PHE A 50 16.48 -0.12 -2.42
C PHE A 50 16.45 1.41 -2.34
N PHE A 51 15.27 1.99 -2.13
CA PHE A 51 15.09 3.43 -1.98
C PHE A 51 14.72 3.78 -0.53
N PRO A 52 15.66 4.32 0.27
CA PRO A 52 15.49 4.49 1.71
C PRO A 52 14.27 5.35 2.10
N GLU A 53 13.95 6.38 1.34
CA GLU A 53 12.85 7.30 1.65
C GLU A 53 11.50 6.59 1.59
N VAL A 54 11.32 5.64 0.66
CA VAL A 54 10.12 4.80 0.61
C VAL A 54 10.07 3.87 1.83
N HIS A 55 11.21 3.33 2.25
CA HIS A 55 11.28 2.51 3.46
C HIS A 55 10.95 3.31 4.72
N ASP A 56 11.45 4.53 4.87
CA ASP A 56 11.14 5.40 6.00
C ASP A 56 9.64 5.71 6.08
N GLU A 57 8.99 5.93 4.94
CA GLU A 57 7.54 6.16 4.89
C GLU A 57 6.72 4.90 5.17
N LEU A 58 7.20 3.73 4.73
CA LEU A 58 6.60 2.43 5.06
C LEU A 58 6.69 2.12 6.56
N THR A 59 7.86 2.36 7.17
CA THR A 59 8.14 1.99 8.56
C THR A 59 7.79 3.08 9.57
N LYS A 60 7.35 4.25 9.10
CA LYS A 60 6.95 5.40 9.92
C LYS A 60 6.03 5.04 11.09
N TRP A 61 5.11 4.11 10.87
CA TRP A 61 4.09 3.69 11.85
C TRP A 61 4.43 2.40 12.59
N TRP A 62 5.62 1.83 12.35
CA TRP A 62 6.03 0.53 12.91
C TRP A 62 6.52 0.65 14.35
N ARG A 63 6.83 1.85 14.84
CA ARG A 63 7.34 2.07 16.22
C ARG A 63 6.30 1.83 17.32
N ALA A 64 5.02 2.03 17.01
CA ALA A 64 3.89 1.85 17.93
C ALA A 64 2.65 1.41 17.13
N PRO A 65 2.67 0.19 16.57
CA PRO A 65 1.75 -0.19 15.51
C PRO A 65 0.31 -0.38 16.00
N TYR A 66 0.12 -0.72 17.28
CA TYR A 66 -1.21 -0.86 17.88
C TYR A 66 -1.86 0.51 18.17
N SER A 67 -1.10 1.53 18.59
CA SER A 67 -1.56 2.89 18.91
C SER A 67 -1.43 3.93 17.80
N ALA A 68 -0.79 3.61 16.67
CA ALA A 68 -0.72 4.48 15.49
C ALA A 68 -2.10 4.91 14.93
N ARG A 69 -3.19 4.41 15.53
CA ARG A 69 -4.62 4.77 15.40
C ARG A 69 -4.94 6.26 15.26
N LEU A 70 -4.13 7.14 15.84
CA LEU A 70 -4.53 8.53 16.08
C LEU A 70 -4.04 9.52 15.04
N CYS A 71 -3.17 9.11 14.13
CA CYS A 71 -2.87 9.92 12.95
C CYS A 71 -3.73 9.47 11.77
N THR A 72 -5.04 9.67 11.88
CA THR A 72 -5.83 10.11 10.73
C THR A 72 -5.38 11.54 10.40
N THR A 73 -4.12 11.70 10.00
CA THR A 73 -3.68 12.95 9.39
C THR A 73 -4.50 13.03 8.12
N ASN A 74 -5.50 13.93 8.14
CA ASN A 74 -6.40 14.35 7.07
C ASN A 74 -6.30 13.48 5.82
N SER A 75 -7.36 12.72 5.50
CA SER A 75 -7.50 12.07 4.19
C SER A 75 -7.03 13.06 3.13
N THR A 76 -5.82 12.84 2.63
CA THR A 76 -5.23 13.75 1.66
C THR A 76 -6.08 13.57 0.41
N ALA A 77 -6.36 14.65 -0.32
CA ALA A 77 -7.07 14.54 -1.60
C ALA A 77 -6.46 13.46 -2.53
N LEU A 78 -5.18 13.13 -2.33
CA LEU A 78 -4.44 12.09 -3.04
C LEU A 78 -4.88 10.64 -2.73
N THR A 79 -5.43 10.38 -1.54
CA THR A 79 -5.86 9.04 -1.07
C THR A 79 -7.37 8.85 -1.12
N SER A 80 -8.11 9.80 -1.69
CA SER A 80 -9.56 9.77 -1.82
C SER A 80 -9.92 9.73 -3.30
N VAL A 81 -10.72 8.74 -3.70
CA VAL A 81 -11.17 8.58 -5.08
C VAL A 81 -12.68 8.44 -5.08
N ASP A 82 -13.34 9.14 -6.00
CA ASP A 82 -14.78 9.04 -6.18
C ASP A 82 -15.18 7.60 -6.50
N GLY A 83 -16.22 7.10 -5.83
CA GLY A 83 -16.67 5.73 -6.00
C GLY A 83 -15.88 4.69 -5.18
N SER A 84 -14.91 5.11 -4.36
CA SER A 84 -14.03 4.16 -3.66
C SER A 84 -14.77 3.28 -2.65
N GLN A 85 -15.84 3.77 -2.04
CA GLN A 85 -16.70 2.98 -1.18
C GLN A 85 -17.44 1.89 -1.95
N GLU A 86 -18.04 2.23 -3.09
CA GLU A 86 -18.79 1.33 -3.97
C GLU A 86 -17.89 0.27 -4.62
N LYS A 87 -16.61 0.61 -4.84
CA LYS A 87 -15.58 -0.33 -5.28
C LYS A 87 -14.98 -1.16 -4.15
N GLY A 88 -15.41 -0.92 -2.91
CA GLY A 88 -15.00 -1.70 -1.74
C GLY A 88 -13.61 -1.38 -1.23
N PHE A 89 -13.03 -0.21 -1.52
CA PHE A 89 -11.71 0.18 -1.01
C PHE A 89 -11.79 0.67 0.44
N GLU A 90 -12.87 1.31 0.87
CA GLU A 90 -12.92 1.94 2.18
C GLU A 90 -13.09 0.94 3.34
N GLN A 91 -13.89 -0.12 3.12
CA GLN A 91 -14.24 -1.08 4.17
C GLN A 91 -14.23 -2.50 3.63
N MET A 92 -13.70 -3.43 4.44
CA MET A 92 -13.80 -4.85 4.17
C MET A 92 -15.29 -5.23 4.08
N LEU A 93 -15.68 -5.85 2.97
CA LEU A 93 -17.06 -6.24 2.75
C LEU A 93 -17.54 -7.15 3.89
N PRO A 94 -18.71 -6.87 4.49
CA PRO A 94 -19.27 -7.75 5.49
C PRO A 94 -19.55 -9.12 4.86
N LEU A 95 -19.38 -10.17 5.67
CA LEU A 95 -19.76 -11.52 5.26
C LEU A 95 -21.26 -11.55 4.95
N ASP A 96 -21.62 -12.21 3.86
CA ASP A 96 -23.02 -12.40 3.46
C ASP A 96 -23.84 -13.04 4.60
N GLU A 97 -25.06 -12.56 4.80
CA GLU A 97 -25.91 -12.94 5.92
C GLU A 97 -26.30 -14.43 5.88
N ALA A 98 -26.52 -14.99 4.68
CA ALA A 98 -26.85 -16.40 4.52
C ALA A 98 -25.64 -17.29 4.82
N VAL A 99 -24.45 -16.89 4.38
CA VAL A 99 -23.20 -17.59 4.70
C VAL A 99 -22.90 -17.48 6.20
N ALA A 100 -23.05 -16.29 6.80
CA ALA A 100 -22.87 -16.08 8.23
C ALA A 100 -23.84 -16.92 9.07
N ALA A 101 -25.10 -17.06 8.63
CA ALA A 101 -26.10 -17.88 9.31
C ALA A 101 -25.77 -19.38 9.27
N GLN A 102 -25.07 -19.87 8.25
CA GLN A 102 -24.59 -21.25 8.17
C GLN A 102 -23.33 -21.50 9.03
N LEU A 103 -22.45 -20.50 9.13
CA LEU A 103 -21.18 -20.62 9.86
C LEU A 103 -21.30 -20.33 11.36
N CYS A 104 -22.31 -19.57 11.79
CA CYS A 104 -22.52 -19.23 13.19
C CYS A 104 -23.29 -20.35 13.92
N PRO A 105 -22.82 -20.81 15.09
CA PRO A 105 -23.63 -21.67 15.95
C PRO A 105 -24.96 -20.98 16.31
N PRO A 106 -26.07 -21.72 16.53
CA PRO A 106 -27.35 -21.14 16.91
C PRO A 106 -27.29 -20.23 18.15
N THR A 107 -26.29 -20.42 19.00
CA THR A 107 -26.01 -19.63 20.22
C THR A 107 -25.31 -18.28 19.96
N ALA A 108 -24.74 -18.06 18.77
CA ALA A 108 -24.08 -16.80 18.39
C ALA A 108 -25.03 -15.78 17.75
N VAL A 109 -26.23 -16.21 17.35
CA VAL A 109 -27.30 -15.35 16.83
C VAL A 109 -28.00 -14.68 18.01
N ARG A 110 -27.42 -13.58 18.53
CA ARG A 110 -28.12 -12.79 19.54
C ARG A 110 -29.28 -12.05 18.87
N TRP A 111 -30.49 -12.48 19.21
CA TRP A 111 -31.78 -11.95 18.82
C TRP A 111 -31.88 -10.44 19.09
N LYS A 112 -31.44 -9.61 18.12
CA LYS A 112 -31.77 -8.19 17.87
C LYS A 112 -30.73 -7.58 16.90
N ASN A 113 -30.98 -7.76 15.61
CA ASN A 113 -30.58 -6.92 14.47
C ASN A 113 -29.10 -6.50 14.30
N LYS A 114 -28.13 -7.12 14.99
CA LYS A 114 -26.71 -7.06 14.62
C LYS A 114 -26.10 -8.43 14.83
N GLN A 115 -25.86 -9.16 13.74
CA GLN A 115 -24.99 -10.33 13.73
C GLN A 115 -23.65 -9.93 14.35
N ALA A 116 -23.34 -10.52 15.50
CA ALA A 116 -22.19 -10.16 16.29
C ALA A 116 -21.16 -11.28 16.19
N ILE A 117 -19.93 -10.90 15.82
CA ILE A 117 -18.79 -11.80 15.87
C ILE A 117 -18.75 -12.46 17.26
N PRO A 118 -18.64 -13.81 17.33
CA PRO A 118 -19.10 -14.60 18.48
C PRO A 118 -18.32 -14.38 19.79
N SER A 119 -17.08 -13.87 19.74
CA SER A 119 -16.25 -13.66 20.93
C SER A 119 -15.57 -12.28 20.94
N ASN A 120 -15.19 -11.79 22.12
CA ASN A 120 -14.43 -10.54 22.25
C ASN A 120 -13.06 -10.60 21.52
N PRO A 121 -12.27 -11.69 21.64
CA PRO A 121 -11.07 -11.88 20.83
C PRO A 121 -11.32 -11.72 19.33
N CYS A 122 -12.39 -12.35 18.80
CA CYS A 122 -12.72 -12.28 17.38
C CYS A 122 -13.17 -10.88 16.94
N LYS A 123 -13.81 -10.08 17.82
CA LYS A 123 -14.14 -8.68 17.52
C LYS A 123 -12.89 -7.83 17.36
N THR A 124 -11.90 -7.99 18.25
CA THR A 124 -10.62 -7.30 18.16
C THR A 124 -9.86 -7.72 16.90
N THR A 125 -9.81 -9.03 16.60
CA THR A 125 -9.23 -9.57 15.36
C THR A 125 -9.88 -8.96 14.11
N SER A 126 -11.20 -8.93 14.04
CA SER A 126 -11.91 -8.33 12.90
C SER A 126 -11.68 -6.83 12.77
N ALA A 127 -11.60 -6.09 13.88
CA ALA A 127 -11.28 -4.67 13.85
C ALA A 127 -9.85 -4.41 13.33
N LEU A 128 -8.88 -5.25 13.70
CA LEU A 128 -7.49 -5.18 13.21
C LEU A 128 -7.41 -5.56 11.73
N ALA A 129 -8.13 -6.60 11.29
CA ALA A 129 -8.23 -6.97 9.87
C ALA A 129 -8.88 -5.87 9.03
N GLY A 130 -9.98 -5.27 9.52
CA GLY A 130 -10.64 -4.14 8.88
C GLY A 130 -9.71 -2.94 8.73
N ARG A 131 -8.86 -2.66 9.73
CA ARG A 131 -7.84 -1.60 9.65
C ARG A 131 -6.80 -1.87 8.57
N ALA A 132 -6.26 -3.09 8.53
CA ALA A 132 -5.29 -3.47 7.50
C ALA A 132 -5.90 -3.30 6.10
N TYR A 133 -7.16 -3.72 5.94
CA TYR A 133 -7.91 -3.60 4.71
C TYR A 133 -8.13 -2.14 4.30
N SER A 134 -8.68 -1.30 5.18
CA SER A 134 -8.91 0.12 4.87
C SER A 134 -7.61 0.87 4.53
N SER A 135 -6.50 0.51 5.19
CA SER A 135 -5.18 1.08 4.87
C SER A 135 -4.69 0.65 3.48
N ALA A 136 -4.90 -0.62 3.11
CA ALA A 136 -4.62 -1.10 1.75
C ALA A 136 -5.52 -0.43 0.71
N GLY A 137 -6.80 -0.20 1.04
CA GLY A 137 -7.73 0.55 0.21
C GLY A 137 -7.28 1.98 -0.06
N GLN A 138 -6.78 2.69 0.97
CA GLN A 138 -6.17 4.01 0.80
C GLN A 138 -4.96 3.99 -0.14
N ALA A 139 -4.14 2.93 -0.08
CA ALA A 139 -3.04 2.75 -1.02
C ALA A 139 -3.58 2.54 -2.45
N GLY A 140 -4.64 1.75 -2.63
CA GLY A 140 -5.33 1.58 -3.91
C GLY A 140 -5.87 2.90 -4.47
N SER A 141 -6.54 3.71 -3.64
CA SER A 141 -7.00 5.04 -4.01
C SER A 141 -5.85 5.98 -4.40
N ALA A 142 -4.73 5.94 -3.67
CA ALA A 142 -3.55 6.70 -4.04
C ALA A 142 -2.93 6.24 -5.37
N LEU A 143 -2.94 4.94 -5.66
CA LEU A 143 -2.49 4.41 -6.95
C LEU A 143 -3.37 4.89 -8.12
N HIS A 144 -4.68 5.05 -7.93
CA HIS A 144 -5.54 5.68 -8.94
C HIS A 144 -5.13 7.12 -9.23
N THR A 145 -4.93 7.93 -8.19
CA THR A 145 -4.47 9.32 -8.32
C THR A 145 -3.09 9.39 -9.00
N MET A 146 -2.18 8.48 -8.62
CA MET A 146 -0.86 8.34 -9.24
C MET A 146 -0.97 8.07 -10.74
N ALA A 147 -1.82 7.11 -11.12
CA ALA A 147 -2.01 6.75 -12.52
C ALA A 147 -2.53 7.94 -13.34
N ILE A 148 -3.42 8.77 -12.77
CA ILE A 148 -3.89 10.01 -13.40
C ILE A 148 -2.70 10.94 -13.67
N PHE A 149 -1.84 11.18 -12.68
CA PHE A 149 -0.67 12.04 -12.87
C PHE A 149 0.31 11.46 -13.88
N GLN A 150 0.61 10.16 -13.82
CA GLN A 150 1.54 9.51 -14.74
C GLN A 150 1.04 9.54 -16.20
N VAL A 151 -0.26 9.29 -16.42
CA VAL A 151 -0.87 9.41 -17.76
C VAL A 151 -0.89 10.86 -18.23
N PHE A 152 -1.16 11.82 -17.33
CA PHE A 152 -1.11 13.24 -17.67
C PHE A 152 0.32 13.70 -18.04
N GLN A 153 1.32 13.31 -17.25
CA GLN A 153 2.74 13.55 -17.55
C GLN A 153 3.13 12.96 -18.91
N ALA A 154 2.66 11.73 -19.23
CA ALA A 154 2.90 11.12 -20.53
C ALA A 154 2.26 11.93 -21.67
N LYS A 155 1.03 12.42 -21.51
CA LYS A 155 0.40 13.28 -22.51
C LYS A 155 1.15 14.60 -22.72
N LEU A 156 1.60 15.24 -21.64
CA LEU A 156 2.41 16.47 -21.72
C LEU A 156 3.74 16.23 -22.44
N LEU A 157 4.44 15.15 -22.11
CA LEU A 157 5.69 14.76 -22.76
C LEU A 157 5.51 14.49 -24.25
N HIS A 158 4.42 13.80 -24.65
CA HIS A 158 4.09 13.60 -26.06
C HIS A 158 3.82 14.94 -26.77
N SER A 159 3.06 15.84 -26.15
CA SER A 159 2.76 17.15 -26.75
C SER A 159 4.02 18.01 -26.95
N LEU A 160 4.99 17.93 -26.04
CA LEU A 160 6.28 18.61 -26.16
C LEU A 160 7.13 18.07 -27.31
N ASP A 161 7.04 16.77 -27.59
CA ASP A 161 7.73 16.13 -28.72
C ASP A 161 7.15 16.60 -30.07
N GLU A 162 5.82 16.74 -30.17
CA GLU A 162 5.13 17.14 -31.41
C GLU A 162 5.16 18.65 -31.69
N SER A 163 4.97 19.48 -30.67
CA SER A 163 4.74 20.93 -30.82
C SER A 163 5.93 21.81 -30.45
N GLY A 164 7.02 21.21 -29.94
CA GLY A 164 8.20 21.93 -29.47
C GLY A 164 8.07 22.44 -28.03
N THR A 165 9.11 23.14 -27.57
CA THR A 165 9.27 23.54 -26.16
C THR A 165 8.37 24.73 -25.79
N ASP A 166 7.34 24.50 -24.97
CA ASP A 166 6.48 25.56 -24.41
C ASP A 166 6.58 25.64 -22.87
N THR A 167 6.84 26.84 -22.34
CA THR A 167 7.12 27.07 -20.90
C THR A 167 5.97 26.67 -19.96
N PRO A 168 4.68 26.99 -20.21
CA PRO A 168 3.55 26.50 -19.43
C PRO A 168 3.46 24.97 -19.37
N THR A 169 3.70 24.27 -20.48
CA THR A 169 3.65 22.79 -20.54
C THR A 169 4.70 22.16 -19.61
N PHE A 170 5.91 22.73 -19.56
CA PHE A 170 6.92 22.29 -18.58
C PHE A 170 6.49 22.55 -17.13
N ARG A 171 5.83 23.67 -16.84
CA ARG A 171 5.33 23.97 -15.49
C ARG A 171 4.28 22.96 -15.05
N GLU A 172 3.36 22.58 -15.94
CA GLU A 172 2.37 21.54 -15.68
C GLU A 172 3.03 20.18 -15.45
N LEU A 173 4.06 19.85 -16.24
CA LEU A 173 4.84 18.62 -16.09
C LEU A 173 5.54 18.56 -14.73
N TYR A 174 6.20 19.64 -14.29
CA TYR A 174 6.80 19.72 -12.96
C TYR A 174 5.76 19.57 -11.85
N SER A 175 4.62 20.24 -11.99
CA SER A 175 3.54 20.18 -10.99
C SER A 175 2.96 18.76 -10.87
N ALA A 176 2.69 18.10 -12.00
CA ALA A 176 2.23 16.73 -12.02
C ALA A 176 3.26 15.75 -11.44
N THR A 177 4.56 16.02 -11.65
CA THR A 177 5.65 15.21 -11.07
C THR A 177 5.73 15.35 -9.56
N ASP A 178 5.67 16.57 -9.02
CA ASP A 178 5.65 16.79 -7.58
C ASP A 178 4.42 16.13 -6.93
N LEU A 179 3.25 16.27 -7.56
CA LEU A 179 2.02 15.61 -7.09
C LEU A 179 2.11 14.08 -7.17
N ALA A 180 2.72 13.52 -8.20
CA ALA A 180 3.01 12.10 -8.29
C ALA A 180 3.91 11.67 -7.13
N LEU A 181 5.06 12.34 -6.89
CA LEU A 181 5.96 12.00 -5.78
C LEU A 181 5.26 12.04 -4.40
N ARG A 182 4.45 13.07 -4.14
CA ARG A 182 3.61 13.15 -2.92
C ARG A 182 2.63 11.99 -2.82
N THR A 183 2.06 11.57 -3.94
CA THR A 183 1.14 10.42 -4.00
C THR A 183 1.89 9.11 -3.76
N THR A 184 3.13 8.93 -4.23
CA THR A 184 3.98 7.75 -3.92
C THR A 184 4.20 7.66 -2.43
N LYS A 185 4.57 8.78 -1.80
CA LYS A 185 4.76 8.88 -0.36
C LYS A 185 3.49 8.51 0.41
N ALA A 186 2.33 9.03 0.01
CA ALA A 186 1.04 8.69 0.63
C ALA A 186 0.71 7.19 0.47
N THR A 187 0.99 6.61 -0.70
CA THR A 187 0.82 5.18 -0.99
C THR A 187 1.72 4.33 -0.08
N ALA A 188 3.01 4.67 0.02
CA ALA A 188 3.96 3.98 0.89
C ALA A 188 3.51 4.01 2.36
N GLN A 189 3.08 5.17 2.86
CA GLN A 189 2.55 5.27 4.23
C GLN A 189 1.30 4.40 4.45
N ALA A 190 0.39 4.34 3.47
CA ALA A 190 -0.84 3.55 3.56
C ALA A 190 -0.53 2.03 3.56
N ILE A 191 0.39 1.59 2.71
CA ILE A 191 0.92 0.21 2.73
C ILE A 191 1.58 -0.08 4.08
N GLY A 192 2.43 0.82 4.57
CA GLY A 192 3.12 0.69 5.84
C GLY A 192 2.17 0.48 7.02
N ARG A 193 1.06 1.24 7.07
CA ARG A 193 -0.02 1.07 8.06
C ARG A 193 -0.73 -0.28 7.91
N SER A 194 -0.95 -0.73 6.69
CA SER A 194 -1.56 -2.04 6.43
C SER A 194 -0.69 -3.17 6.97
N MET A 195 0.61 -3.17 6.63
CA MET A 195 1.58 -4.15 7.12
C MET A 195 1.69 -4.16 8.65
N ALA A 196 1.81 -2.98 9.28
CA ALA A 196 1.84 -2.86 10.72
C ALA A 196 0.58 -3.46 11.38
N SER A 197 -0.60 -3.20 10.79
CA SER A 197 -1.87 -3.74 11.28
C SER A 197 -1.94 -5.25 11.14
N GLN A 198 -1.34 -5.84 10.10
CA GLN A 198 -1.26 -7.29 9.92
C GLN A 198 -0.32 -7.95 10.94
N VAL A 199 0.84 -7.34 11.24
CA VAL A 199 1.74 -7.84 12.28
C VAL A 199 1.04 -7.82 13.65
N VAL A 200 0.37 -6.73 13.98
CA VAL A 200 -0.42 -6.59 15.22
C VAL A 200 -1.57 -7.61 15.28
N LEU A 201 -2.25 -7.84 14.15
CA LEU A 201 -3.28 -8.86 14.02
C LEU A 201 -2.73 -10.25 14.35
N GLU A 202 -1.58 -10.60 13.77
CA GLU A 202 -0.90 -11.87 14.03
C GLU A 202 -0.51 -12.00 15.51
N CYS A 203 0.13 -10.98 16.09
CA CYS A 203 0.46 -10.95 17.51
C CYS A 203 -0.77 -11.11 18.41
N HIS A 204 -1.89 -10.45 18.08
CA HIS A 204 -3.14 -10.57 18.83
C HIS A 204 -3.69 -12.00 18.78
N LEU A 205 -3.62 -12.68 17.64
CA LEU A 205 -4.02 -14.08 17.52
C LEU A 205 -3.21 -14.98 18.46
N TRP A 206 -1.89 -14.86 18.46
CA TRP A 206 -1.03 -15.64 19.34
C TRP A 206 -1.26 -15.33 20.82
N LEU A 207 -1.41 -14.06 21.20
CA LEU A 207 -1.66 -13.66 22.59
C LEU A 207 -2.99 -14.20 23.13
N ASN A 208 -3.99 -14.44 22.28
CA ASN A 208 -5.26 -15.06 22.69
C ASN A 208 -5.11 -16.53 23.13
N HIS A 209 -4.00 -17.19 22.77
CA HIS A 209 -3.68 -18.54 23.21
C HIS A 209 -2.82 -18.58 24.47
N THR A 210 -2.49 -17.43 25.06
CA THR A 210 -1.68 -17.32 26.27
C THR A 210 -2.52 -16.99 27.51
N GLU A 211 -1.99 -17.28 28.70
CA GLU A 211 -2.59 -16.90 29.99
C GLU A 211 -2.29 -15.44 30.40
N ILE A 212 -1.70 -14.65 29.48
CA ILE A 212 -1.35 -13.25 29.73
C ILE A 212 -2.63 -12.43 29.94
N LYS A 213 -2.64 -11.57 30.96
CA LYS A 213 -3.79 -10.70 31.24
C LYS A 213 -3.94 -9.66 30.13
N GLU A 214 -5.20 -9.29 29.85
CA GLU A 214 -5.52 -8.36 28.77
C GLU A 214 -4.83 -6.99 28.90
N ALA A 215 -4.62 -6.53 30.14
CA ALA A 215 -3.89 -5.28 30.41
C ALA A 215 -2.43 -5.34 29.95
N ASP A 216 -1.80 -6.51 30.08
CA ASP A 216 -0.39 -6.72 29.76
C ASP A 216 -0.19 -6.98 28.25
N LYS A 217 -1.21 -7.54 27.56
CA LYS A 217 -1.18 -7.77 26.11
C LYS A 217 -0.95 -6.51 25.29
N VAL A 218 -1.43 -5.35 25.77
CA VAL A 218 -1.26 -4.08 25.06
C VAL A 218 0.23 -3.75 24.87
N ALA A 219 1.07 -4.01 25.88
CA ALA A 219 2.51 -3.76 25.77
C ALA A 219 3.16 -4.59 24.66
N PHE A 220 2.72 -5.84 24.48
CA PHE A 220 3.19 -6.70 23.39
C PHE A 220 2.71 -6.23 22.02
N LEU A 221 1.47 -5.74 21.93
CA LEU A 221 0.92 -5.22 20.68
C LEU A 221 1.55 -3.87 20.27
N GLU A 222 2.05 -3.10 21.24
CA GLU A 222 2.78 -1.84 20.98
C GLU A 222 4.26 -2.03 20.65
N ALA A 223 4.80 -3.25 20.77
CA ALA A 223 6.20 -3.50 20.48
C ALA A 223 6.51 -3.09 19.02
N PRO A 224 7.66 -2.41 18.78
CA PRO A 224 8.04 -2.02 17.44
C PRO A 224 8.14 -3.21 16.48
N VAL A 225 7.66 -3.06 15.25
CA VAL A 225 7.87 -4.05 14.19
C VAL A 225 9.33 -3.97 13.75
N SER A 226 10.13 -4.97 14.09
CA SER A 226 11.54 -5.06 13.68
C SER A 226 11.74 -6.23 12.69
N PRO A 227 12.38 -6.01 11.53
CA PRO A 227 12.71 -7.08 10.58
C PRO A 227 13.65 -8.14 11.19
N ALA A 228 14.47 -7.77 12.18
CA ALA A 228 15.49 -8.62 12.79
C ALA A 228 14.92 -9.76 13.66
N ALA A 229 13.61 -9.83 13.88
CA ALA A 229 12.98 -10.94 14.60
C ALA A 229 12.82 -12.22 13.75
N LEU A 230 13.17 -12.17 12.45
CA LEU A 230 13.02 -13.27 11.49
C LEU A 230 14.34 -14.02 11.18
N ASP A 231 15.48 -13.58 11.71
CA ASP A 231 16.73 -14.32 11.58
C ASP A 231 16.88 -15.30 12.75
N PRO A 232 16.81 -16.63 12.53
CA PRO A 232 17.25 -17.56 13.54
C PRO A 232 18.77 -17.45 13.74
N PRO A 233 19.29 -17.79 14.93
CA PRO A 233 20.73 -17.80 15.22
C PRO A 233 21.55 -18.73 14.30
#